data_AF-A0AB37H4N4-F1
#
_entry.id   AF-A0AB37H4N4-F1
#
_cell.length_a   1.000
_cell.length_b   1.000
_cell.length_c   1.000
_cell.angle_alpha   90.00
_cell.angle_beta   90.00
_cell.angle_gamma   90.00
#
_symmetry.space_group_name_H-M   'P 1'
#
loop_
_entity.id
_entity.type
_entity.pdbx_description
1 polymer ?
#
loop_
_entity_poly.entity_id
_entity_poly.type
_entity_poly.pdbx_seq_one_letter_code
_entity_poly.pdbx_strand_id
1 'polypeptide(L)'
;MKEIIQYIKTNAYHYKTDKSLYNIIVGAKTHQTYFDACSQQLLSLYHSHPNLKYPSFDRIFNDTDENNNSNSNTLKVSPRYTFESLQQTFQVIQLLTQTISNHQHQSFSFIPVSQIEKVQKKAKQLYYQILNNNDEKLFEKEIYNLFASINSNNELSILHYFLQGYEETMYTNQQVGMIELISDEELIRIKMNDLVEMMNQIEDKEKFKILHKTIILPELSQNAYETYRHLKNDKNMQEIAVIESVKENTVEDHVLELFIKGYLSNYDLYINQTFYSAFKSFYQNNKEERLKEFKLKFPDHSYFEIKLAIVRFSREE
;
A
#
# COMPACT_ATOMS: atom_id res chain seq x y z
N MET A 1 17.81 2.88 -2.91
CA MET A 1 17.24 2.54 -4.24
C MET A 1 17.73 1.19 -4.70
N LYS A 2 19.04 0.91 -4.58
CA LYS A 2 19.64 -0.38 -4.92
C LYS A 2 19.01 -1.49 -4.09
N GLU A 3 18.74 -1.24 -2.81
CA GLU A 3 18.10 -2.24 -1.95
C GLU A 3 16.67 -2.60 -2.37
N ILE A 4 15.89 -1.65 -2.88
CA ILE A 4 14.55 -1.92 -3.41
C ILE A 4 14.64 -2.74 -4.70
N ILE A 5 15.56 -2.38 -5.60
CA ILE A 5 15.79 -3.10 -6.85
C ILE A 5 16.29 -4.52 -6.56
N GLN A 6 17.19 -4.67 -5.58
CA GLN A 6 17.70 -5.96 -5.14
C GLN A 6 16.59 -6.82 -4.51
N TYR A 7 15.76 -6.22 -3.65
CA TYR A 7 14.62 -6.93 -3.09
C TYR A 7 13.70 -7.48 -4.18
N ILE A 8 13.37 -6.66 -5.18
CA ILE A 8 12.52 -7.07 -6.30
C ILE A 8 13.20 -8.18 -7.10
N LYS A 9 14.51 -8.08 -7.36
CA LYS A 9 15.27 -9.10 -8.08
C LYS A 9 15.23 -10.46 -7.38
N THR A 10 15.37 -10.49 -6.06
CA THR A 10 15.40 -11.73 -5.27
C THR A 10 14.01 -12.33 -5.03
N ASN A 11 12.95 -11.50 -4.99
CA ASN A 11 11.60 -11.95 -4.57
C ASN A 11 10.55 -11.98 -5.69
N ALA A 12 10.83 -11.39 -6.86
CA ALA A 12 9.91 -11.48 -7.99
C ALA A 12 9.91 -12.88 -8.62
N TYR A 13 8.78 -13.27 -9.22
CA TYR A 13 8.65 -14.57 -9.87
C TYR A 13 9.58 -14.69 -11.08
N HIS A 14 10.24 -15.83 -11.25
CA HIS A 14 11.29 -16.02 -12.26
C HIS A 14 10.85 -15.80 -13.70
N TYR A 15 9.54 -15.94 -14.01
CA TYR A 15 9.03 -15.74 -15.36
C TYR A 15 8.81 -14.26 -15.73
N LYS A 16 8.91 -13.33 -14.78
CA LYS A 16 8.69 -11.90 -15.01
C LYS A 16 9.88 -11.27 -15.71
N THR A 17 9.60 -10.31 -16.58
CA THR A 17 10.65 -9.56 -17.28
C THR A 17 11.09 -8.36 -16.45
N ASP A 18 12.34 -7.96 -16.60
CA ASP A 18 12.91 -6.75 -15.97
C ASP A 18 12.05 -5.52 -16.25
N LYS A 19 11.47 -5.44 -17.47
CA LYS A 19 10.54 -4.38 -17.85
C LYS A 19 9.26 -4.38 -17.02
N SER A 20 8.71 -5.56 -16.69
CA SER A 20 7.52 -5.66 -15.84
C SER A 20 7.82 -5.21 -14.41
N LEU A 21 9.00 -5.55 -13.88
CA LEU A 21 9.46 -5.15 -12.55
C LEU A 21 9.72 -3.63 -12.47
N TYR A 22 10.38 -3.10 -13.49
CA TYR A 22 10.53 -1.65 -13.68
C TYR A 22 9.18 -0.93 -13.68
N ASN A 23 8.19 -1.46 -14.43
CA ASN A 23 6.86 -0.87 -14.54
C ASN A 23 6.15 -0.78 -13.17
N ILE A 24 6.39 -1.71 -12.24
CA ILE A 24 5.88 -1.62 -10.86
C ILE A 24 6.52 -0.42 -10.17
N ILE A 25 7.84 -0.32 -10.17
CA ILE A 25 8.60 0.74 -9.46
C ILE A 25 8.21 2.14 -9.93
N VAL A 26 8.09 2.35 -11.25
CA VAL A 26 7.70 3.65 -11.81
C VAL A 26 6.19 3.88 -11.77
N GLY A 27 5.41 2.85 -11.46
CA GLY A 27 3.95 2.90 -11.39
C GLY A 27 3.29 3.10 -12.76
N ALA A 28 3.59 2.23 -13.71
CA ALA A 28 2.86 2.18 -14.97
C ALA A 28 1.36 1.95 -14.69
N LYS A 29 0.50 2.79 -15.28
CA LYS A 29 -0.94 2.80 -15.01
C LYS A 29 -1.67 1.76 -15.86
N THR A 30 -1.38 0.48 -15.64
CA THR A 30 -2.07 -0.63 -16.32
C THR A 30 -2.62 -1.63 -15.30
N HIS A 31 -3.76 -2.25 -15.59
CA HIS A 31 -4.35 -3.29 -14.74
C HIS A 31 -3.35 -4.45 -14.52
N GLN A 32 -2.59 -4.82 -15.55
CA GLN A 32 -1.58 -5.86 -15.43
C GLN A 32 -0.48 -5.49 -14.42
N THR A 33 -0.02 -4.23 -14.41
CA THR A 33 0.99 -3.79 -13.44
C THR A 33 0.48 -3.84 -12.01
N TYR A 34 -0.77 -3.43 -11.76
CA TYR A 34 -1.36 -3.54 -10.41
C TYR A 34 -1.53 -5.00 -9.97
N PHE A 35 -2.02 -5.85 -10.86
CA PHE A 35 -2.18 -7.27 -10.59
C PHE A 35 -0.82 -7.93 -10.31
N ASP A 36 0.21 -7.63 -11.11
CA ASP A 36 1.56 -8.13 -10.93
C ASP A 36 2.20 -7.65 -9.63
N ALA A 37 1.96 -6.40 -9.24
CA ALA A 37 2.45 -5.85 -7.98
C ALA A 37 1.76 -6.52 -6.78
N CYS A 38 0.44 -6.69 -6.83
CA CYS A 38 -0.32 -7.33 -5.75
C CYS A 38 0.03 -8.83 -5.61
N SER A 39 0.02 -9.57 -6.71
CA SER A 39 0.29 -11.03 -6.70
C SER A 39 1.67 -11.38 -6.16
N GLN A 40 2.67 -10.54 -6.47
CA GLN A 40 4.06 -10.76 -6.05
C GLN A 40 4.41 -10.10 -4.70
N GLN A 41 3.44 -9.63 -3.91
CA GLN A 41 3.69 -8.95 -2.64
C GLN A 41 4.46 -7.61 -2.78
N LEU A 42 4.46 -6.99 -3.96
CA LEU A 42 5.21 -5.77 -4.30
C LEU A 42 4.35 -4.51 -4.39
N LEU A 43 3.08 -4.54 -3.96
CA LEU A 43 2.18 -3.40 -4.15
C LEU A 43 2.69 -2.14 -3.43
N SER A 44 3.29 -2.27 -2.26
CA SER A 44 3.90 -1.16 -1.51
C SER A 44 5.10 -0.52 -2.22
N LEU A 45 5.64 -1.15 -3.25
CA LEU A 45 6.72 -0.61 -4.09
C LEU A 45 6.19 0.05 -5.36
N TYR A 46 4.89 -0.11 -5.65
CA TYR A 46 4.23 0.49 -6.79
C TYR A 46 4.36 2.02 -6.72
N HIS A 47 4.90 2.61 -7.79
CA HIS A 47 5.11 4.05 -7.92
C HIS A 47 6.04 4.64 -6.84
N SER A 48 6.96 3.84 -6.30
CA SER A 48 7.96 4.31 -5.33
C SER A 48 9.02 5.22 -5.95
N HIS A 49 9.35 5.03 -7.23
CA HIS A 49 10.35 5.85 -7.94
C HIS A 49 9.84 6.23 -9.34
N PRO A 50 8.84 7.13 -9.46
CA PRO A 50 8.21 7.47 -10.74
C PRO A 50 9.16 8.10 -11.77
N ASN A 51 10.23 8.73 -11.29
CA ASN A 51 11.22 9.41 -12.14
C ASN A 51 12.42 8.52 -12.52
N LEU A 52 12.43 7.25 -12.11
CA LEU A 52 13.50 6.31 -12.46
C LEU A 52 13.48 6.02 -13.96
N LYS A 53 14.61 6.18 -14.63
CA LYS A 53 14.76 5.85 -16.05
C LYS A 53 15.16 4.39 -16.21
N TYR A 54 14.64 3.74 -17.26
CA TYR A 54 14.93 2.32 -17.53
C TYR A 54 16.43 1.99 -17.61
N PRO A 55 17.31 2.75 -18.30
CA PRO A 55 18.74 2.44 -18.33
C PRO A 55 19.41 2.49 -16.95
N SER A 56 18.93 3.36 -16.06
CA SER A 56 19.43 3.45 -14.68
C SER A 56 18.96 2.26 -13.85
N PHE A 57 17.70 1.83 -14.04
CA PHE A 57 17.18 0.61 -13.42
C PHE A 57 17.97 -0.62 -13.87
N ASP A 58 18.12 -0.81 -15.19
CA ASP A 58 18.80 -1.96 -15.81
C ASP A 58 20.25 -2.09 -15.31
N ARG A 59 20.99 -0.98 -15.27
CA ARG A 59 22.34 -0.96 -14.69
C ARG A 59 22.35 -1.44 -13.24
N ILE A 60 21.49 -0.88 -12.38
CA ILE A 60 21.45 -1.25 -10.95
C ILE A 60 21.03 -2.72 -10.79
N PHE A 61 20.05 -3.17 -11.57
CA PHE A 61 19.50 -4.52 -11.52
C PHE A 61 20.55 -5.57 -11.91
N ASN A 62 21.42 -5.26 -12.88
CA ASN A 62 22.49 -6.16 -13.30
C ASN A 62 23.71 -6.09 -12.37
N ASP A 63 24.05 -4.90 -11.84
CA ASP A 63 25.19 -4.72 -10.91
C ASP A 63 25.02 -5.48 -9.59
N THR A 64 23.78 -5.78 -9.18
CA THR A 64 23.49 -6.39 -7.88
C THR A 64 23.86 -7.89 -7.74
N ASP A 65 24.28 -8.57 -8.81
CA ASP A 65 24.62 -10.00 -8.77
C ASP A 65 25.98 -10.35 -8.14
N GLU A 66 26.90 -9.40 -8.01
CA GLU A 66 28.31 -9.77 -7.76
C GLU A 66 28.78 -9.75 -6.30
N ASN A 67 28.09 -9.13 -5.33
CA ASN A 67 28.74 -8.87 -4.02
C ASN A 67 27.93 -8.93 -2.71
N ASN A 68 26.60 -9.09 -2.69
CA ASN A 68 25.84 -8.95 -1.43
C ASN A 68 25.01 -10.19 -1.08
N ASN A 69 25.69 -11.25 -0.66
CA ASN A 69 25.11 -12.39 0.06
C ASN A 69 25.15 -12.17 1.59
N SER A 70 24.89 -10.94 2.05
CA SER A 70 24.78 -10.61 3.46
C SER A 70 23.32 -10.36 3.84
N ASN A 71 22.69 -11.42 4.33
CA ASN A 71 21.55 -11.34 5.24
C ASN A 71 21.88 -10.38 6.40
N SER A 72 21.16 -9.25 6.53
CA SER A 72 20.76 -8.76 7.87
C SER A 72 19.65 -7.71 7.90
N ASN A 73 19.22 -7.08 6.79
CA ASN A 73 18.15 -6.06 6.87
C ASN A 73 17.17 -6.14 5.69
N THR A 74 16.09 -6.90 5.87
CA THR A 74 15.08 -7.10 4.83
C THR A 74 14.13 -5.90 4.70
N LEU A 75 13.94 -5.46 3.46
CA LEU A 75 12.88 -4.53 3.11
C LEU A 75 11.52 -5.20 3.39
N LYS A 76 10.67 -4.57 4.21
CA LYS A 76 9.29 -4.96 4.42
C LYS A 76 8.44 -4.46 3.25
N VAL A 77 7.53 -5.29 2.78
CA VAL A 77 6.58 -4.96 1.71
C VAL A 77 5.16 -5.34 2.12
N SER A 78 4.18 -4.80 1.39
CA SER A 78 2.77 -5.11 1.60
C SER A 78 2.05 -5.27 0.25
N PRO A 79 1.13 -6.25 0.12
CA PRO A 79 0.28 -6.42 -1.05
C PRO A 79 -0.97 -5.54 -1.00
N ARG A 80 -1.20 -4.80 0.10
CA ARG A 80 -2.50 -4.18 0.39
C ARG A 80 -2.59 -2.71 -0.02
N TYR A 81 -1.46 -2.00 0.02
CA TYR A 81 -1.38 -0.56 -0.19
C TYR A 81 -0.22 -0.21 -1.12
N THR A 82 -0.38 0.86 -1.91
CA THR A 82 0.69 1.42 -2.73
C THR A 82 1.64 2.29 -1.89
N PHE A 83 2.84 2.58 -2.41
CA PHE A 83 3.77 3.49 -1.73
C PHE A 83 3.12 4.85 -1.40
N GLU A 84 2.43 5.44 -2.37
CA GLU A 84 1.72 6.70 -2.21
C GLU A 84 0.65 6.63 -1.11
N SER A 85 -0.11 5.52 -1.05
CA SER A 85 -1.11 5.29 -0.01
C SER A 85 -0.48 5.22 1.39
N LEU A 86 0.66 4.55 1.54
CA LEU A 86 1.43 4.53 2.79
C LEU A 86 1.87 5.94 3.19
N GLN A 87 2.46 6.70 2.27
CA GLN A 87 2.95 8.06 2.52
C GLN A 87 1.82 9.02 2.88
N GLN A 88 0.74 9.04 2.10
CA GLN A 88 -0.39 9.94 2.33
C GLN A 88 -1.11 9.61 3.65
N THR A 89 -1.20 8.33 4.01
CA THR A 89 -1.74 7.92 5.32
C THR A 89 -0.89 8.46 6.46
N PHE A 90 0.45 8.32 6.37
CA PHE A 90 1.34 8.92 7.35
C PHE A 90 1.21 10.44 7.41
N GLN A 91 1.06 11.12 6.27
CA GLN A 91 0.84 12.57 6.24
C GLN A 91 -0.48 13.00 6.90
N VAL A 92 -1.53 12.18 6.84
CA VAL A 92 -2.76 12.41 7.60
C VAL A 92 -2.46 12.34 9.10
N ILE A 93 -1.69 11.33 9.55
CA ILE A 93 -1.26 11.20 10.94
C ILE A 93 -0.43 12.42 11.37
N GLN A 94 0.58 12.81 10.59
CA GLN A 94 1.43 13.98 10.86
C GLN A 94 0.59 15.25 11.01
N LEU A 95 -0.32 15.51 10.07
CA LEU A 95 -1.16 16.72 10.09
C LEU A 95 -2.16 16.69 11.26
N LEU A 96 -2.72 15.52 11.57
CA LEU A 96 -3.65 15.37 12.67
C LEU A 96 -2.95 15.55 14.03
N THR A 97 -1.75 14.98 14.20
CA THR A 97 -0.89 15.20 15.38
C THR A 97 -0.54 16.67 15.54
N GLN A 98 -0.10 17.34 14.47
CA GLN A 98 0.18 18.77 14.49
C GLN A 98 -1.04 19.57 14.93
N THR A 99 -2.21 19.27 14.35
CA THR A 99 -3.46 20.00 14.60
C THR A 99 -3.91 19.83 16.05
N ILE A 100 -3.90 18.61 16.59
CA ILE A 100 -4.34 18.33 17.96
C ILE A 100 -3.37 18.91 18.97
N SER A 101 -2.05 18.78 18.74
CA SER A 101 -1.02 19.37 19.60
C SER A 101 -1.16 20.90 19.70
N ASN A 102 -1.38 21.58 18.56
CA ASN A 102 -1.61 23.02 18.51
C ASN A 102 -2.93 23.42 19.18
N HIS A 103 -4.01 22.67 18.94
CA HIS A 103 -5.31 22.89 19.59
C HIS A 103 -5.22 22.80 21.12
N GLN A 104 -4.54 21.79 21.66
CA GLN A 104 -4.34 21.62 23.10
C GLN A 104 -3.58 22.79 23.75
N HIS A 105 -2.71 23.46 22.99
CA HIS A 105 -1.98 24.67 23.43
C HIS A 105 -2.66 25.98 23.02
N GLN A 106 -3.92 25.93 22.58
CA GLN A 106 -4.70 27.12 22.17
C GLN A 106 -4.05 27.91 21.02
N SER A 107 -3.21 27.26 20.22
CA SER A 107 -2.60 27.82 19.01
C SER A 107 -3.40 27.38 17.79
N PHE A 108 -4.15 28.29 17.17
CA PHE A 108 -5.03 27.95 16.03
C PHE A 108 -4.48 28.41 14.68
N SER A 109 -3.31 29.05 14.67
CA SER A 109 -2.66 29.55 13.46
C SER A 109 -1.33 28.85 13.28
N PHE A 110 -1.30 27.85 12.38
CA PHE A 110 -0.08 27.13 12.03
C PHE A 110 -0.09 26.81 10.53
N ILE A 111 1.11 26.57 9.98
CA ILE A 111 1.28 26.13 8.60
C ILE A 111 1.12 24.60 8.56
N PRO A 112 0.18 24.04 7.77
CA PRO A 112 -0.03 22.60 7.70
C PRO A 112 1.21 21.86 7.16
N VAL A 113 1.56 20.71 7.77
CA VAL A 113 2.67 19.85 7.31
C VAL A 113 2.50 19.33 5.87
N SER A 114 1.27 19.22 5.38
CA SER A 114 0.95 18.72 4.05
C SER A 114 0.05 19.69 3.30
N GLN A 115 0.35 19.91 2.02
CA GLN A 115 -0.43 20.71 1.08
C GLN A 115 -1.35 19.86 0.19
N ILE A 116 -1.37 18.53 0.38
CA ILE A 116 -2.20 17.63 -0.41
C ILE A 116 -3.65 17.75 0.04
N GLU A 117 -4.55 18.15 -0.86
CA GLU A 117 -5.97 18.41 -0.56
C GLU A 117 -6.65 17.20 0.10
N LYS A 118 -6.42 15.99 -0.45
CA LYS A 118 -6.98 14.74 0.07
C LYS A 118 -6.55 14.47 1.52
N VAL A 119 -5.27 14.74 1.83
CA VAL A 119 -4.71 14.60 3.18
C VAL A 119 -5.34 15.62 4.13
N GLN A 120 -5.40 16.89 3.73
CA GLN A 120 -5.99 17.96 4.55
C GLN A 120 -7.46 17.71 4.83
N LYS A 121 -8.23 17.32 3.81
CA LYS A 121 -9.66 17.01 3.94
C LYS A 121 -9.89 15.87 4.93
N LYS A 122 -9.09 14.80 4.83
CA LYS A 122 -9.15 13.65 5.74
C LYS A 122 -8.79 14.03 7.17
N ALA A 123 -7.67 14.74 7.38
CA ALA A 123 -7.23 15.18 8.71
C ALA A 123 -8.27 16.12 9.35
N LYS A 124 -8.82 17.07 8.60
CA LYS A 124 -9.86 17.99 9.08
C LYS A 124 -11.15 17.25 9.50
N GLN A 125 -11.59 16.27 8.71
CA GLN A 125 -12.74 15.43 9.07
C GLN A 125 -12.50 14.68 10.38
N LEU A 126 -11.33 14.07 10.56
CA LEU A 126 -10.99 13.33 11.77
C LEU A 126 -10.84 14.25 12.98
N TYR A 127 -10.23 15.42 12.81
CA TYR A 127 -10.12 16.42 13.86
C TYR A 127 -11.48 16.78 14.46
N TYR A 128 -12.47 17.13 13.63
CA TYR A 128 -13.81 17.45 14.15
C TYR A 128 -14.51 16.24 14.78
N GLN A 129 -14.30 15.02 14.27
CA GLN A 129 -14.81 13.81 14.91
C GLN A 129 -14.22 13.62 16.31
N ILE A 130 -12.91 13.83 16.45
CA ILE A 130 -12.19 13.70 17.72
C ILE A 130 -12.74 14.70 18.74
N LEU A 131 -12.86 15.98 18.35
CA LEU A 131 -13.40 17.02 19.25
C LEU A 131 -14.84 16.73 19.67
N ASN A 132 -15.71 16.33 18.73
CA ASN A 132 -17.11 16.06 19.03
C ASN A 132 -17.29 14.88 20.01
N ASN A 133 -16.35 13.94 20.00
CA ASN A 133 -16.38 12.77 20.88
C ASN A 133 -15.57 12.94 22.17
N ASN A 134 -14.78 14.02 22.31
CA ASN A 134 -13.77 14.19 23.37
C ASN A 134 -12.69 13.07 23.35
N ASP A 135 -12.28 12.68 22.14
CA ASP A 135 -11.37 11.55 21.87
C ASP A 135 -9.88 11.97 21.84
N GLU A 136 -9.51 13.19 22.25
CA GLU A 136 -8.13 13.70 22.14
C GLU A 136 -7.12 12.82 22.90
N LYS A 137 -7.47 12.39 24.12
CA LYS A 137 -6.63 11.48 24.92
C LYS A 137 -6.53 10.08 24.31
N LEU A 138 -7.59 9.63 23.62
CA LEU A 138 -7.56 8.36 22.90
C LEU A 138 -6.61 8.46 21.71
N PHE A 139 -6.68 9.55 20.94
CA PHE A 139 -5.77 9.81 19.84
C PHE A 139 -4.30 9.83 20.30
N GLU A 140 -4.00 10.59 21.35
CA GLU A 140 -2.66 10.64 21.95
C GLU A 140 -2.17 9.22 22.32
N LYS A 141 -3.00 8.44 23.03
CA LYS A 141 -2.68 7.06 23.40
C LYS A 141 -2.44 6.17 22.18
N GLU A 142 -3.24 6.31 21.11
CA GLU A 142 -3.05 5.56 19.87
C GLU A 142 -1.72 5.91 19.18
N ILE A 143 -1.33 7.20 19.16
CA ILE A 143 -0.01 7.63 18.64
C ILE A 143 1.12 6.95 19.42
N TYR A 144 1.10 7.02 20.75
CA TYR A 144 2.12 6.36 21.58
C TYR A 144 2.17 4.85 21.34
N ASN A 145 1.02 4.19 21.30
CA ASN A 145 0.93 2.74 21.05
C ASN A 145 1.43 2.36 19.65
N LEU A 146 1.17 3.19 18.64
CA LEU A 146 1.63 2.97 17.28
C LEU A 146 3.16 2.97 17.23
N PHE A 147 3.81 4.02 17.73
CA PHE A 147 5.27 4.11 17.69
C PHE A 147 5.95 3.10 18.65
N ALA A 148 5.34 2.78 19.79
CA ALA A 148 5.81 1.68 20.62
C ALA A 148 5.78 0.33 19.87
N SER A 149 4.74 0.08 19.08
CA SER A 149 4.63 -1.14 18.27
C SER A 149 5.64 -1.15 17.12
N ILE A 150 5.81 -0.03 16.40
CA ILE A 150 6.80 0.09 15.31
C ILE A 150 8.22 -0.13 15.85
N ASN A 151 8.58 0.52 16.96
CA ASN A 151 9.90 0.39 17.58
C ASN A 151 10.18 -1.03 18.12
N SER A 152 9.14 -1.79 18.47
CA SER A 152 9.29 -3.18 18.93
C SER A 152 9.43 -4.16 17.76
N ASN A 153 8.93 -3.82 16.57
CA ASN A 153 8.87 -4.69 15.40
C ASN A 153 9.96 -4.40 14.35
N ASN A 154 10.75 -3.35 14.54
CA ASN A 154 11.88 -2.94 13.71
C ASN A 154 13.14 -2.79 14.57
N GLU A 155 14.32 -3.09 14.02
CA GLU A 155 15.61 -2.87 14.71
C GLU A 155 15.85 -1.37 14.99
N LEU A 156 15.44 -0.54 14.05
CA LEU A 156 15.47 0.91 14.13
C LEU A 156 14.21 1.46 13.46
N SER A 157 13.63 2.50 14.06
CA SER A 157 12.50 3.25 13.50
C SER A 157 12.82 4.73 13.50
N ILE A 158 12.43 5.42 12.44
CA ILE A 158 12.67 6.84 12.23
C ILE A 158 11.41 7.64 11.93
N LEU A 159 10.23 7.02 11.76
CA LEU A 159 9.02 7.77 11.42
C LEU A 159 8.64 8.82 12.47
N HIS A 160 8.96 8.59 13.74
CA HIS A 160 8.64 9.51 14.83
C HIS A 160 9.36 10.87 14.69
N TYR A 161 10.57 10.90 14.12
CA TYR A 161 11.30 12.16 13.82
C TYR A 161 10.56 13.07 12.83
N PHE A 162 9.65 12.50 12.04
CA PHE A 162 8.88 13.27 11.07
C PHE A 162 7.56 13.80 11.64
N LEU A 163 7.28 13.64 12.93
CA LEU A 163 6.16 14.32 13.58
C LEU A 163 6.50 15.79 13.86
N GLN A 164 5.47 16.62 13.94
CA GLN A 164 5.58 18.01 14.41
C GLN A 164 4.34 18.40 15.20
N GLY A 165 4.50 19.38 16.08
CA GLY A 165 3.47 19.77 17.05
C GLY A 165 3.50 21.27 17.35
N TYR A 166 2.93 21.64 18.49
CA TYR A 166 3.10 22.97 19.06
C TYR A 166 4.58 23.17 19.44
N GLU A 167 5.20 24.25 18.95
CA GLU A 167 6.62 24.63 19.17
C GLU A 167 7.69 23.58 18.81
N GLU A 168 7.30 22.40 18.32
CA GLU A 168 8.19 21.33 17.88
C GLU A 168 8.16 21.18 16.36
N THR A 169 9.32 21.33 15.72
CA THR A 169 9.48 21.23 14.26
C THR A 169 9.90 19.84 13.81
N MET A 170 9.40 19.42 12.65
CA MET A 170 9.81 18.17 12.00
C MET A 170 11.31 18.14 11.66
N TYR A 171 11.96 17.00 11.83
CA TYR A 171 13.33 16.78 11.34
C TYR A 171 13.37 16.54 9.82
N THR A 172 14.47 16.96 9.20
CA THR A 172 14.79 16.63 7.81
C THR A 172 15.42 15.24 7.70
N ASN A 173 15.33 14.60 6.52
CA ASN A 173 16.02 13.32 6.29
C ASN A 173 17.53 13.40 6.59
N GLN A 174 18.18 14.53 6.27
CA GLN A 174 19.61 14.72 6.56
C GLN A 174 19.90 14.74 8.06
N GLN A 175 19.07 15.42 8.85
CA GLN A 175 19.21 15.45 10.31
C GLN A 175 19.00 14.05 10.90
N VAL A 176 17.97 13.31 10.46
CA VAL A 176 17.73 11.93 10.91
C VAL A 176 18.92 11.04 10.58
N GLY A 177 19.46 11.11 9.36
CA GLY A 177 20.65 10.35 8.96
C GLY A 177 21.88 10.65 9.84
N MET A 178 22.06 11.92 10.23
CA MET A 178 23.14 12.31 11.15
C MET A 178 22.91 11.85 12.59
N ILE A 179 21.67 11.89 13.09
CA ILE A 179 21.31 11.47 14.45
C ILE A 179 21.50 9.96 14.61
N GLU A 180 20.99 9.19 13.65
CA GLU A 180 21.01 7.72 13.69
C GLU A 180 22.30 7.12 13.09
N LEU A 181 23.20 7.96 12.55
CA LEU A 181 24.44 7.54 11.90
C LEU A 181 24.22 6.54 10.75
N ILE A 182 23.16 6.75 9.96
CA ILE A 182 22.77 5.90 8.83
C ILE A 182 22.97 6.61 7.49
N SER A 183 23.23 5.84 6.45
CA SER A 183 23.31 6.35 5.08
C SER A 183 21.94 6.72 4.49
N ASP A 184 21.92 7.49 3.41
CA ASP A 184 20.68 7.83 2.68
C ASP A 184 19.94 6.58 2.17
N GLU A 185 20.67 5.53 1.79
CA GLU A 185 20.09 4.28 1.32
C GLU A 185 19.39 3.52 2.46
N GLU A 186 20.03 3.43 3.62
CA GLU A 186 19.46 2.84 4.83
C GLU A 186 18.24 3.63 5.31
N LEU A 187 18.31 4.96 5.28
CA LEU A 187 17.19 5.82 5.65
C LEU A 187 15.95 5.55 4.79
N ILE A 188 16.12 5.37 3.47
CA ILE A 188 15.01 5.02 2.57
C ILE A 188 14.42 3.66 2.95
N ARG A 189 15.27 2.64 3.19
CA ARG A 189 14.82 1.29 3.59
C ARG A 189 14.07 1.32 4.92
N ILE A 190 14.64 1.94 5.95
CA ILE A 190 14.04 1.99 7.29
C ILE A 190 12.71 2.76 7.23
N LYS A 191 12.67 3.89 6.52
CA LYS A 191 11.42 4.63 6.31
C LYS A 191 10.35 3.78 5.62
N MET A 192 10.71 2.99 4.61
CA MET A 192 9.79 2.05 3.97
C MET A 192 9.27 1.01 4.95
N ASN A 193 10.16 0.42 5.75
CA ASN A 193 9.82 -0.60 6.74
C ASN A 193 8.87 -0.06 7.79
N ASP A 194 9.14 1.13 8.31
CA ASP A 194 8.26 1.81 9.25
C ASP A 194 6.90 2.16 8.65
N LEU A 195 6.84 2.60 7.39
CA LEU A 195 5.58 2.92 6.71
C LEU A 195 4.70 1.66 6.53
N VAL A 196 5.31 0.55 6.15
CA VAL A 196 4.62 -0.75 6.05
C VAL A 196 4.15 -1.22 7.43
N GLU A 197 5.02 -1.14 8.45
CA GLU A 197 4.67 -1.52 9.82
C GLU A 197 3.55 -0.65 10.38
N MET A 198 3.64 0.67 10.19
CA MET A 198 2.59 1.63 10.56
C MET A 198 1.25 1.22 9.97
N MET A 199 1.22 0.94 8.66
CA MET A 199 -0.01 0.56 7.97
C MET A 199 -0.56 -0.77 8.52
N ASN A 200 0.28 -1.78 8.70
CA ASN A 200 -0.13 -3.08 9.26
C ASN A 200 -0.73 -2.93 10.67
N GLN A 201 -0.17 -2.05 11.51
CA GLN A 201 -0.70 -1.80 12.85
C GLN A 201 -2.10 -1.15 12.79
N ILE A 202 -2.26 -0.08 12.01
CA ILE A 202 -3.52 0.69 11.98
C ILE A 202 -4.65 0.00 11.19
N GLU A 203 -4.39 -1.11 10.50
CA GLU A 203 -5.45 -1.94 9.93
C GLU A 203 -6.37 -2.55 11.00
N ASP A 204 -5.84 -2.80 12.21
CA ASP A 204 -6.62 -3.28 13.34
C ASP A 204 -7.48 -2.14 13.93
N LYS A 205 -8.71 -2.03 13.42
CA LYS A 205 -9.71 -1.04 13.86
C LYS A 205 -10.11 -1.16 15.32
N GLU A 206 -9.93 -2.33 15.95
CA GLU A 206 -10.27 -2.53 17.36
C GLU A 206 -9.16 -1.98 18.26
N LYS A 207 -7.89 -2.18 17.85
CA LYS A 207 -6.71 -1.62 18.52
C LYS A 207 -6.53 -0.12 18.27
N PHE A 208 -6.82 0.35 17.05
CA PHE A 208 -6.61 1.72 16.59
C PHE A 208 -7.89 2.33 16.02
N LYS A 209 -8.80 2.78 16.89
CA LYS A 209 -10.13 3.26 16.50
C LYS A 209 -10.09 4.57 15.69
N ILE A 210 -9.12 5.43 15.99
CA ILE A 210 -8.94 6.72 15.32
C ILE A 210 -7.94 6.57 14.18
N LEU A 211 -6.76 5.98 14.44
CA LEU A 211 -5.70 5.89 13.44
C LEU A 211 -6.07 4.98 12.27
N HIS A 212 -6.88 3.94 12.46
CA HIS A 212 -7.44 3.17 11.34
C HIS A 212 -8.19 4.04 10.35
N LYS A 213 -8.88 5.07 10.84
CA LYS A 213 -9.63 5.97 9.97
C LYS A 213 -8.70 6.90 9.19
N THR A 214 -7.41 7.00 9.49
CA THR A 214 -6.46 7.85 8.74
C THR A 214 -6.08 7.25 7.39
N ILE A 215 -6.32 5.93 7.18
CA ILE A 215 -5.99 5.20 5.96
C ILE A 215 -6.53 5.91 4.72
N ILE A 216 -5.61 6.20 3.80
CA ILE A 216 -5.87 6.69 2.47
C ILE A 216 -5.68 5.54 1.49
N LEU A 217 -6.77 5.06 0.88
CA LEU A 217 -6.70 4.02 -0.15
C LEU A 217 -6.03 4.54 -1.43
N PRO A 218 -5.39 3.66 -2.22
CA PRO A 218 -4.88 4.00 -3.54
C PRO A 218 -5.97 4.61 -4.42
N GLU A 219 -5.61 5.56 -5.28
CA GLU A 219 -6.58 6.18 -6.19
C GLU A 219 -7.05 5.20 -7.26
N LEU A 220 -8.34 5.23 -7.58
CA LEU A 220 -8.90 4.44 -8.67
C LEU A 220 -8.64 5.12 -10.02
N SER A 221 -8.49 4.33 -11.07
CA SER A 221 -8.69 4.86 -12.43
C SER A 221 -10.11 5.40 -12.58
N GLN A 222 -10.32 6.38 -13.47
CA GLN A 222 -11.66 6.96 -13.68
C GLN A 222 -12.69 5.87 -14.04
N ASN A 223 -12.31 4.94 -14.91
CA ASN A 223 -13.19 3.87 -15.32
C ASN A 223 -13.51 2.90 -14.17
N ALA A 224 -12.51 2.54 -13.36
CA ALA A 224 -12.76 1.72 -12.18
C ALA A 224 -13.63 2.44 -11.14
N TYR A 225 -13.49 3.75 -11.00
CA TYR A 225 -14.36 4.57 -10.15
C TYR A 225 -15.82 4.56 -10.65
N GLU A 226 -16.08 4.71 -11.95
CA GLU A 226 -17.44 4.61 -12.49
C GLU A 226 -18.02 3.19 -12.34
N THR A 227 -17.22 2.15 -12.62
CA THR A 227 -17.62 0.75 -12.33
C THR A 227 -17.99 0.58 -10.85
N TYR A 228 -17.21 1.14 -9.91
CA TYR A 228 -17.53 1.10 -8.49
C TYR A 228 -18.87 1.78 -8.16
N ARG A 229 -19.16 2.92 -8.79
CA ARG A 229 -20.43 3.63 -8.59
C ARG A 229 -21.62 2.81 -9.08
N HIS A 230 -21.50 2.13 -10.22
CA HIS A 230 -22.57 1.27 -10.72
C HIS A 230 -22.79 0.03 -9.85
N LEU A 231 -21.71 -0.61 -9.38
CA LEU A 231 -21.80 -1.72 -8.42
C LEU A 231 -22.51 -1.29 -7.12
N LYS A 232 -22.26 -0.06 -6.65
CA LYS A 232 -22.97 0.52 -5.49
C LYS A 232 -24.45 0.80 -5.74
N ASN A 233 -24.88 0.84 -7.00
CA ASN A 233 -26.27 0.96 -7.43
C ASN A 233 -26.84 -0.39 -7.89
N ASP A 234 -26.32 -1.50 -7.35
CA ASP A 234 -26.78 -2.87 -7.55
C ASP A 234 -26.75 -3.35 -9.02
N LYS A 235 -25.87 -2.76 -9.85
CA LYS A 235 -25.63 -3.24 -11.23
C LYS A 235 -24.63 -4.38 -11.26
N ASN A 236 -24.87 -5.39 -12.10
CA ASN A 236 -23.93 -6.48 -12.34
C ASN A 236 -22.92 -6.14 -13.45
N MET A 237 -21.87 -6.96 -13.60
CA MET A 237 -20.78 -6.70 -14.56
C MET A 237 -21.27 -6.64 -16.01
N GLN A 238 -22.24 -7.47 -16.40
CA GLN A 238 -22.81 -7.46 -17.74
C GLN A 238 -23.60 -6.17 -18.03
N GLU A 239 -24.42 -5.73 -17.07
CA GLU A 239 -25.15 -4.46 -17.18
C GLU A 239 -24.20 -3.28 -17.27
N ILE A 240 -23.13 -3.27 -16.47
CA ILE A 240 -22.11 -2.22 -16.50
C ILE A 240 -21.42 -2.20 -17.87
N ALA A 241 -21.10 -3.36 -18.43
CA ALA A 241 -20.47 -3.45 -19.75
C ALA A 241 -21.35 -2.80 -20.83
N VAL A 242 -22.68 -2.98 -20.74
CA VAL A 242 -23.65 -2.33 -21.64
C VAL A 242 -23.73 -0.82 -21.38
N ILE A 243 -23.84 -0.37 -20.12
CA ILE A 243 -23.95 1.05 -19.75
C ILE A 243 -22.71 1.83 -20.20
N GLU A 244 -21.52 1.29 -19.91
CA GLU A 244 -20.22 1.91 -20.20
C GLU A 244 -19.77 1.68 -21.65
N SER A 245 -20.51 0.89 -22.44
CA SER A 245 -20.18 0.53 -23.82
C SER A 245 -18.79 -0.10 -23.96
N VAL A 246 -18.44 -0.99 -23.04
CA VAL A 246 -17.18 -1.75 -23.02
C VAL A 246 -17.45 -3.25 -23.04
N LYS A 247 -16.40 -4.05 -23.21
CA LYS A 247 -16.49 -5.51 -23.09
C LYS A 247 -16.56 -5.90 -21.61
N GLU A 248 -17.25 -7.01 -21.31
CA GLU A 248 -17.35 -7.53 -19.94
C GLU A 248 -15.97 -7.77 -19.30
N ASN A 249 -15.00 -8.28 -20.06
CA ASN A 249 -13.62 -8.45 -19.58
C ASN A 249 -12.93 -7.15 -19.13
N THR A 250 -13.37 -6.00 -19.65
CA THR A 250 -12.86 -4.69 -19.24
C THR A 250 -13.44 -4.31 -17.88
N VAL A 251 -14.72 -4.61 -17.66
CA VAL A 251 -15.38 -4.46 -16.36
C VAL A 251 -14.76 -5.41 -15.33
N GLU A 252 -14.46 -6.65 -15.69
CA GLU A 252 -13.75 -7.61 -14.84
C GLU A 252 -12.39 -7.06 -14.36
N ASP A 253 -11.59 -6.45 -15.26
CA ASP A 253 -10.30 -5.84 -14.90
C ASP A 253 -10.49 -4.61 -13.97
N HIS A 254 -11.57 -3.82 -14.15
CA HIS A 254 -11.93 -2.76 -13.22
C HIS A 254 -12.32 -3.31 -11.84
N VAL A 255 -13.16 -4.35 -11.79
CA VAL A 255 -13.58 -5.01 -10.54
C VAL A 255 -12.37 -5.57 -9.80
N LEU A 256 -11.43 -6.19 -10.53
CA LEU A 256 -10.18 -6.67 -9.97
C LEU A 256 -9.34 -5.54 -9.37
N GLU A 257 -9.26 -4.38 -10.04
CA GLU A 257 -8.62 -3.18 -9.50
C GLU A 257 -9.24 -2.75 -8.16
N LEU A 258 -10.57 -2.81 -8.03
CA LEU A 258 -11.28 -2.45 -6.80
C LEU A 258 -10.91 -3.37 -5.61
N PHE A 259 -10.74 -4.67 -5.85
CA PHE A 259 -10.26 -5.60 -4.83
C PHE A 259 -8.79 -5.35 -4.49
N ILE A 260 -7.92 -5.19 -5.50
CA ILE A 260 -6.50 -4.90 -5.31
C ILE A 260 -6.31 -3.63 -4.47
N LYS A 261 -7.11 -2.59 -4.70
CA LYS A 261 -7.01 -1.29 -4.02
C LYS A 261 -7.86 -1.18 -2.75
N GLY A 262 -8.52 -2.27 -2.33
CA GLY A 262 -9.25 -2.34 -1.06
C GLY A 262 -10.60 -1.64 -1.02
N TYR A 263 -11.19 -1.29 -2.17
CA TYR A 263 -12.55 -0.72 -2.26
C TYR A 263 -13.63 -1.80 -2.17
N LEU A 264 -13.29 -3.04 -2.51
CA LEU A 264 -14.10 -4.24 -2.31
C LEU A 264 -13.34 -5.24 -1.44
N SER A 265 -14.07 -5.94 -0.58
CA SER A 265 -13.54 -6.96 0.34
C SER A 265 -14.38 -8.23 0.40
N ASN A 266 -15.60 -8.22 -0.18
CA ASN A 266 -16.45 -9.40 -0.23
C ASN A 266 -16.18 -10.22 -1.49
N TYR A 267 -15.20 -11.12 -1.41
CA TYR A 267 -14.81 -12.02 -2.50
C TYR A 267 -15.87 -13.07 -2.81
N ASP A 268 -16.72 -13.42 -1.83
CA ASP A 268 -17.70 -14.50 -1.95
C ASP A 268 -18.85 -14.17 -2.93
N LEU A 269 -18.93 -12.91 -3.39
CA LEU A 269 -19.80 -12.49 -4.48
C LEU A 269 -19.40 -13.05 -5.86
N TYR A 270 -18.13 -13.42 -6.02
CA TYR A 270 -17.55 -13.78 -7.32
C TYR A 270 -16.90 -15.16 -7.32
N ILE A 271 -16.40 -15.62 -6.18
CA ILE A 271 -15.77 -16.93 -6.04
C ILE A 271 -16.32 -17.64 -4.81
N ASN A 272 -16.72 -18.91 -4.95
CA ASN A 272 -17.23 -19.68 -3.82
C ASN A 272 -16.09 -20.25 -2.95
N GLN A 273 -16.41 -20.55 -1.68
CA GLN A 273 -15.42 -21.03 -0.71
C GLN A 273 -14.81 -22.40 -1.07
N THR A 274 -15.56 -23.27 -1.75
CA THR A 274 -15.06 -24.58 -2.17
C THR A 274 -13.94 -24.44 -3.20
N PHE A 275 -14.15 -23.60 -4.22
CA PHE A 275 -13.13 -23.25 -5.20
C PHE A 275 -11.94 -22.58 -4.52
N TYR A 276 -12.16 -21.55 -3.70
CA TYR A 276 -11.06 -20.81 -3.09
C TYR A 276 -10.19 -21.70 -2.18
N SER A 277 -10.79 -22.62 -1.42
CA SER A 277 -10.04 -23.54 -0.57
C SER A 277 -9.14 -24.48 -1.39
N ALA A 278 -9.67 -25.04 -2.48
CA ALA A 278 -8.90 -25.88 -3.39
C ALA A 278 -7.80 -25.08 -4.11
N PHE A 279 -8.12 -23.87 -4.57
CA PHE A 279 -7.18 -22.95 -5.20
C PHE A 279 -6.05 -22.59 -4.26
N LYS A 280 -6.35 -22.17 -3.02
CA LYS A 280 -5.38 -21.77 -2.00
C LYS A 280 -4.35 -22.86 -1.72
N SER A 281 -4.79 -24.11 -1.53
CA SER A 281 -3.88 -25.25 -1.31
C SER A 281 -2.98 -25.54 -2.51
N PHE A 282 -3.49 -25.38 -3.74
CA PHE A 282 -2.67 -25.53 -4.94
C PHE A 282 -1.69 -24.36 -5.10
N TYR A 283 -2.17 -23.14 -4.95
CA TYR A 283 -1.42 -21.91 -5.20
C TYR A 283 -0.21 -21.75 -4.27
N GLN A 284 -0.33 -22.16 -3.00
CA GLN A 284 0.76 -22.09 -2.02
C GLN A 284 2.07 -22.74 -2.51
N ASN A 285 1.99 -23.83 -3.27
CA ASN A 285 3.16 -24.56 -3.78
C ASN A 285 3.52 -24.20 -5.23
N ASN A 286 2.72 -23.37 -5.89
CA ASN A 286 2.80 -23.10 -7.33
C ASN A 286 2.72 -21.59 -7.63
N LYS A 287 3.09 -20.73 -6.68
CA LYS A 287 2.93 -19.27 -6.75
C LYS A 287 3.57 -18.65 -8.01
N GLU A 288 4.68 -19.23 -8.47
CA GLU A 288 5.45 -18.78 -9.63
C GLU A 288 4.93 -19.28 -10.98
N GLU A 289 3.87 -20.08 -11.01
CA GLU A 289 3.30 -20.51 -12.27
C GLU A 289 2.61 -19.36 -13.01
N ARG A 290 2.56 -19.48 -14.34
CA ARG A 290 1.84 -18.52 -15.19
C ARG A 290 0.35 -18.75 -15.06
N LEU A 291 -0.44 -17.70 -15.28
CA LEU A 291 -1.91 -17.73 -15.18
C LEU A 291 -2.57 -18.85 -16.02
N LYS A 292 -1.95 -19.23 -17.14
CA LYS A 292 -2.40 -20.34 -17.99
C LYS A 292 -2.39 -21.69 -17.26
N GLU A 293 -1.39 -21.95 -16.42
CA GLU A 293 -1.27 -23.22 -15.67
C GLU A 293 -2.39 -23.34 -14.63
N PHE A 294 -2.69 -22.25 -13.92
CA PHE A 294 -3.86 -22.20 -13.03
C PHE A 294 -5.16 -22.44 -13.79
N LYS A 295 -5.32 -21.90 -15.01
CA LYS A 295 -6.51 -22.14 -15.85
C LYS A 295 -6.60 -23.59 -16.34
N LEU A 296 -5.49 -24.27 -16.57
CA LEU A 296 -5.47 -25.70 -16.87
C LEU A 296 -5.89 -26.54 -15.66
N LYS A 297 -5.46 -26.14 -14.46
CA LYS A 297 -5.80 -26.85 -13.21
C LYS A 297 -7.25 -26.64 -12.77
N PHE A 298 -7.80 -25.45 -13.02
CA PHE A 298 -9.17 -25.06 -12.66
C PHE A 298 -9.98 -24.66 -13.91
N PRO A 299 -10.29 -25.62 -14.80
CA PRO A 299 -10.89 -25.34 -16.11
C PRO A 299 -12.29 -24.72 -16.02
N ASP A 300 -13.04 -25.03 -14.96
CA ASP A 300 -14.42 -24.57 -14.75
C ASP A 300 -14.52 -23.11 -14.30
N HIS A 301 -13.41 -22.46 -13.93
CA HIS A 301 -13.38 -21.09 -13.45
C HIS A 301 -12.80 -20.11 -14.47
N SER A 302 -13.41 -18.95 -14.64
CA SER A 302 -12.96 -17.91 -15.55
C SER A 302 -11.56 -17.37 -15.18
N TYR A 303 -10.90 -16.70 -16.13
CA TYR A 303 -9.64 -16.02 -15.82
C TYR A 303 -9.80 -14.94 -14.74
N PHE A 304 -10.97 -14.27 -14.70
CA PHE A 304 -11.29 -13.31 -13.66
C PHE A 304 -11.36 -13.97 -12.28
N GLU A 305 -12.08 -15.09 -12.14
CA GLU A 305 -12.17 -15.83 -10.87
C GLU A 305 -10.80 -16.31 -10.36
N ILE A 306 -9.96 -16.81 -11.27
CA ILE A 306 -8.59 -17.24 -10.94
C ILE A 306 -7.74 -16.04 -10.49
N LYS A 307 -7.77 -14.92 -11.23
CA LYS A 307 -7.06 -13.69 -10.83
C LYS A 307 -7.56 -13.18 -9.48
N LEU A 308 -8.86 -13.21 -9.25
CA LEU A 308 -9.46 -12.77 -7.99
C LEU A 308 -9.04 -13.67 -6.82
N ALA A 309 -8.95 -14.99 -7.04
CA ALA A 309 -8.44 -15.93 -6.04
C ALA A 309 -6.97 -15.66 -5.69
N ILE A 310 -6.13 -15.30 -6.68
CA ILE A 310 -4.75 -14.84 -6.44
C ILE A 310 -4.74 -13.57 -5.60
N VAL A 311 -5.54 -12.55 -5.95
CA VAL A 311 -5.63 -11.30 -5.19
C VAL A 311 -6.09 -11.54 -3.76
N ARG A 312 -7.12 -12.39 -3.56
CA ARG A 312 -7.60 -12.77 -2.23
C ARG A 312 -6.49 -13.41 -1.41
N PHE A 313 -5.78 -14.38 -1.99
CA PHE A 313 -4.66 -15.04 -1.32
C PHE A 313 -3.57 -14.05 -0.92
N SER A 314 -3.10 -13.22 -1.86
CA SER A 314 -2.03 -12.26 -1.61
C SER A 314 -2.42 -11.26 -0.52
N ARG A 315 -3.68 -10.79 -0.48
CA ARG A 315 -4.14 -9.84 0.53
C ARG A 315 -4.46 -10.49 1.89
N GLU A 316 -4.64 -11.80 1.96
CA GLU A 316 -4.81 -12.55 3.22
C GLU A 316 -3.48 -12.88 3.91
N GLU A 317 -2.38 -13.01 3.15
CA GLU A 317 -1.00 -13.05 3.69
C GLU A 317 -0.63 -11.72 4.38
#